data_AF-A0A818JII2-F1
#
_entry.id   AF-A0A818JII2-F1
#
_cell.length_a   1.000
_cell.length_b   1.000
_cell.length_c   1.000
_cell.angle_alpha   90.00
_cell.angle_beta   90.00
_cell.angle_gamma   90.00
#
_symmetry.space_group_name_H-M   'P 1'
#
loop_
_entity.id
_entity.type
_entity.pdbx_description
1 polymer ?
#
loop_
_entity_poly.entity_id
_entity_poly.type
_entity_poly.pdbx_seq_one_letter_code
_entity_poly.pdbx_strand_id
1 'polypeptide(L)'
;MKTTTPTPPCTPTSVGSASTLYSTSSGSATSYRCFAYEWTSPTTGLVTLAFELRHDPDYWFLDDVSVYAGAVQMLSNTGFETGSLSPWVRTTPYGSCSGSAGQICSGSYSPHSGNDHLCDGSNGCADRISQQFMATAGEVYVVSFWLKSGSTGSTISAKVTLS
;
A
#
# COMPACT_ATOMS: atom_id res chain seq x y z
N MET A 1 -14.98 -4.89 -28.33
CA MET A 1 -13.82 -4.19 -27.72
C MET A 1 -13.10 -5.19 -26.83
N LYS A 2 -11.83 -5.49 -27.12
CA LYS A 2 -11.04 -6.43 -26.32
C LYS A 2 -10.67 -5.71 -25.03
N THR A 3 -11.36 -6.00 -23.94
CA THR A 3 -11.02 -5.51 -22.60
C THR A 3 -9.66 -6.08 -22.23
N THR A 4 -8.61 -5.29 -22.40
CA THR A 4 -7.28 -5.64 -21.90
C THR A 4 -7.35 -5.65 -20.38
N THR A 5 -7.12 -6.80 -19.77
CA THR A 5 -6.85 -6.90 -18.35
C THR A 5 -5.74 -5.88 -18.01
N PRO A 6 -5.98 -4.92 -17.10
CA PRO A 6 -4.97 -3.98 -16.65
C PRO A 6 -3.82 -4.82 -16.11
N THR A 7 -2.67 -4.70 -16.76
CA THR A 7 -1.49 -5.49 -16.42
C THR A 7 -0.86 -4.85 -15.18
N PRO A 8 -0.61 -5.62 -14.12
CA PRO A 8 0.10 -5.12 -12.95
C PRO A 8 1.45 -4.52 -13.35
N PRO A 9 1.94 -3.48 -12.65
CA PRO A 9 3.18 -2.79 -12.99
C PRO A 9 4.43 -3.67 -12.85
N CYS A 10 4.33 -4.80 -12.15
CA CYS A 10 5.35 -5.84 -12.08
C CYS A 10 4.71 -7.24 -11.98
N THR A 11 5.50 -8.29 -12.24
CA THR A 11 5.03 -9.68 -12.21
C THR A 11 4.50 -10.06 -10.83
N PRO A 12 3.22 -10.47 -10.72
CA PRO A 12 2.67 -10.92 -9.45
C PRO A 12 3.30 -12.21 -8.94
N THR A 13 3.44 -12.31 -7.62
CA THR A 13 3.71 -13.57 -6.93
C THR A 13 2.42 -14.11 -6.33
N SER A 14 2.07 -15.37 -6.55
CA SER A 14 0.88 -15.97 -5.95
C SER A 14 1.07 -16.20 -4.45
N VAL A 15 0.08 -15.79 -3.65
CA VAL A 15 0.10 -15.93 -2.18
C VAL A 15 -1.14 -16.65 -1.63
N GLY A 16 -2.01 -17.16 -2.51
CA GLY A 16 -3.25 -17.83 -2.12
C GLY A 16 -4.14 -16.91 -1.27
N SER A 17 -4.67 -17.43 -0.16
CA SER A 17 -5.56 -16.69 0.75
C SER A 17 -4.83 -16.10 1.97
N ALA A 18 -3.52 -15.87 1.88
CA ALA A 18 -2.75 -15.27 2.97
C ALA A 18 -3.31 -13.89 3.35
N SER A 19 -3.40 -13.61 4.65
CA SER A 19 -3.80 -12.28 5.16
C SER A 19 -2.67 -11.28 5.17
N THR A 20 -1.42 -11.72 5.03
CA THR A 20 -0.24 -10.84 4.91
C THR A 20 0.40 -11.06 3.55
N LEU A 21 0.46 -9.99 2.75
CA LEU A 21 1.05 -10.01 1.40
C LEU A 21 2.53 -9.65 1.45
N TYR A 22 2.88 -8.67 2.28
CA TYR A 22 4.24 -8.16 2.43
C TYR A 22 4.52 -7.84 3.89
N SER A 23 5.75 -8.12 4.32
CA SER A 23 6.27 -7.70 5.62
C SER A 23 7.78 -7.53 5.51
N THR A 24 8.30 -6.41 6.02
CA THR A 24 9.73 -6.22 6.25
C THR A 24 9.96 -5.54 7.60
N SER A 25 11.08 -5.87 8.23
CA SER A 25 11.62 -5.18 9.41
C SER A 25 13.10 -4.81 9.24
N SER A 26 13.66 -5.03 8.05
CA SER A 26 15.06 -4.77 7.73
C SER A 26 15.26 -4.66 6.21
N GLY A 27 16.22 -3.85 5.79
CA GLY A 27 16.53 -3.69 4.37
C GLY A 27 15.47 -2.86 3.65
N SER A 28 15.77 -1.59 3.47
CA SER A 28 14.95 -0.70 2.69
C SER A 28 15.71 -0.22 1.45
N ALA A 29 15.00 -0.21 0.32
CA ALA A 29 15.50 0.37 -0.90
C ALA A 29 15.17 1.87 -0.91
N THR A 30 16.18 2.70 -1.19
CA THR A 30 16.00 4.15 -1.36
C THR A 30 15.43 4.52 -2.73
N SER A 31 15.28 3.54 -3.62
CA SER A 31 14.50 3.63 -4.86
C SER A 31 13.19 2.85 -4.74
N TYR A 32 12.16 3.32 -5.45
CA TYR A 32 10.89 2.62 -5.54
C TYR A 32 11.06 1.19 -6.05
N ARG A 33 10.40 0.27 -5.36
CA ARG A 33 10.27 -1.12 -5.77
C ARG A 33 8.79 -1.46 -5.93
N CYS A 34 8.49 -2.14 -7.02
CA CYS A 34 7.15 -2.66 -7.26
C CYS A 34 6.97 -3.98 -6.53
N PHE A 35 5.81 -4.12 -5.91
CA PHE A 35 5.33 -5.36 -5.31
C PHE A 35 3.99 -5.71 -5.95
N ALA A 36 3.79 -6.97 -6.30
CA ALA A 36 2.54 -7.46 -6.87
C ALA A 36 2.23 -8.87 -6.38
N TYR A 37 0.96 -9.11 -6.07
CA TYR A 37 0.47 -10.35 -5.47
C TYR A 37 -0.84 -10.79 -6.10
N GLU A 38 -0.94 -12.07 -6.44
CA GLU A 38 -2.22 -12.72 -6.73
C GLU A 38 -2.77 -13.32 -5.43
N TRP A 39 -3.91 -12.80 -4.99
CA TRP A 39 -4.58 -13.19 -3.75
C TRP A 39 -5.97 -13.76 -4.05
N THR A 40 -6.26 -14.94 -3.54
CA THR A 40 -7.59 -15.58 -3.66
C THR A 40 -8.40 -15.28 -2.41
N SER A 41 -9.53 -14.60 -2.55
CA SER A 41 -10.35 -14.25 -1.39
C SER A 41 -10.92 -15.50 -0.71
N PRO A 42 -10.73 -15.69 0.61
CA PRO A 42 -11.33 -16.81 1.33
C PRO A 42 -12.82 -16.60 1.62
N THR A 43 -13.33 -15.36 1.50
CA THR A 43 -14.69 -14.98 1.91
C THR A 43 -15.34 -14.05 0.88
N THR A 44 -16.68 -14.00 0.91
CA THR A 44 -17.47 -12.97 0.21
C THR A 44 -17.86 -11.90 1.21
N GLY A 45 -17.57 -10.63 0.92
CA GLY A 45 -17.87 -9.52 1.83
C GLY A 45 -16.87 -8.38 1.72
N LEU A 46 -16.94 -7.43 2.66
CA LEU A 46 -15.94 -6.36 2.76
C LEU A 46 -14.60 -6.94 3.22
N VAL A 47 -13.54 -6.58 2.50
CA VAL A 47 -12.14 -6.89 2.82
C VAL A 47 -11.39 -5.57 2.93
N THR A 48 -10.53 -5.47 3.93
CA THR A 48 -9.71 -4.29 4.21
C THR A 48 -8.29 -4.52 3.70
N LEU A 49 -7.84 -3.73 2.73
CA LEU A 49 -6.42 -3.59 2.42
C LEU A 49 -5.82 -2.57 3.37
N ALA A 50 -4.76 -2.94 4.09
CA ALA A 50 -4.08 -2.06 5.02
C ALA A 50 -2.57 -2.06 4.84
N PHE A 51 -1.99 -0.87 4.95
CA PHE A 51 -0.54 -0.63 5.02
C PHE A 51 -0.22 -0.12 6.41
N GLU A 52 0.67 -0.81 7.12
CA GLU A 52 1.21 -0.39 8.41
C GLU A 52 2.68 -0.01 8.21
N LEU A 53 3.04 1.24 8.47
CA LEU A 53 4.33 1.81 8.15
C LEU A 53 4.97 2.44 9.39
N ARG A 54 6.27 2.18 9.59
CA ARG A 54 7.10 2.84 10.61
C ARG A 54 8.47 3.08 10.03
N HIS A 55 8.99 4.27 10.26
CA HIS A 55 10.36 4.59 9.93
C HIS A 55 10.95 5.57 10.95
N ASP A 56 11.95 5.11 11.72
CA ASP A 56 12.61 5.92 12.74
C ASP A 56 14.00 6.35 12.24
N PRO A 57 14.29 7.62 11.86
CA PRO A 57 13.47 8.85 11.93
C PRO A 57 13.00 9.40 10.57
N ASP A 58 13.12 8.62 9.50
CA ASP A 58 12.85 9.03 8.12
C ASP A 58 11.42 8.65 7.66
N TYR A 59 11.19 8.53 6.36
CA TYR A 59 9.87 8.27 5.77
C TYR A 59 9.82 6.96 4.96
N TRP A 60 8.67 6.29 4.99
CA TRP A 60 8.21 5.46 3.88
C TRP A 60 7.53 6.33 2.83
N PHE A 61 7.67 5.94 1.57
CA PHE A 61 6.95 6.53 0.46
C PHE A 61 6.22 5.42 -0.28
N LEU A 62 4.90 5.53 -0.36
CA LEU A 62 3.99 4.58 -0.99
C LEU A 62 3.24 5.27 -2.11
N ASP A 63 3.13 4.60 -3.25
CA ASP A 63 2.45 5.14 -4.42
C ASP A 63 1.84 4.03 -5.29
N ASP A 64 0.95 4.43 -6.21
CA ASP A 64 0.37 3.58 -7.27
C ASP A 64 -0.22 2.25 -6.75
N VAL A 65 -0.99 2.33 -5.67
CA VAL A 65 -1.64 1.16 -5.04
C VAL A 65 -2.82 0.70 -5.86
N SER A 66 -2.95 -0.58 -6.17
CA SER A 66 -4.09 -1.11 -6.91
C SER A 66 -4.56 -2.46 -6.41
N VAL A 67 -5.86 -2.72 -6.56
CA VAL A 67 -6.48 -4.02 -6.39
C VAL A 67 -7.39 -4.26 -7.58
N TYR A 68 -7.07 -5.23 -8.43
CA TYR A 68 -7.87 -5.56 -9.61
C TYR A 68 -8.59 -6.91 -9.45
N ALA A 69 -9.89 -6.93 -9.73
CA ALA A 69 -10.65 -8.15 -10.01
C ALA A 69 -10.83 -8.27 -11.53
N GLY A 70 -10.01 -9.09 -12.18
CA GLY A 70 -9.89 -9.09 -13.64
C GLY A 70 -9.53 -7.69 -14.17
N ALA A 71 -10.49 -7.01 -14.80
CA ALA A 71 -10.31 -5.67 -15.36
C ALA A 71 -10.84 -4.50 -14.51
N VAL A 72 -11.41 -4.80 -13.35
CA VAL A 72 -12.08 -3.80 -12.50
C VAL A 72 -11.16 -3.37 -11.37
N GLN A 73 -10.84 -2.07 -11.31
CA GLN A 73 -10.17 -1.47 -10.15
C GLN A 73 -11.14 -1.43 -8.98
N MET A 74 -10.73 -1.99 -7.85
CA MET A 74 -11.55 -2.11 -6.65
C MET A 74 -11.36 -0.94 -5.67
N LEU A 75 -10.32 -0.14 -5.85
CA LEU A 75 -9.99 1.01 -5.00
C LEU A 75 -10.21 2.34 -5.72
N SER A 76 -10.23 3.43 -4.95
CA SER A 76 -10.23 4.81 -5.42
C SER A 76 -9.04 5.58 -4.86
N ASN A 77 -8.63 6.65 -5.54
CA ASN A 77 -7.46 7.47 -5.17
C ASN A 77 -6.19 6.62 -4.99
N THR A 78 -5.91 5.78 -5.98
CA THR A 78 -4.88 4.74 -5.96
C THR A 78 -3.44 5.27 -6.05
N GLY A 79 -3.25 6.39 -6.76
CA GLY A 79 -1.99 7.13 -6.83
C GLY A 79 -2.01 8.44 -6.03
N PHE A 80 -2.97 8.62 -5.11
CA PHE A 80 -3.03 9.79 -4.20
C PHE A 80 -3.20 11.19 -4.85
N GLU A 81 -3.34 11.29 -6.17
CA GLU A 81 -3.46 12.51 -7.00
C GLU A 81 -4.70 13.39 -6.77
N THR A 82 -5.48 13.15 -5.73
CA THR A 82 -6.65 13.98 -5.39
C THR A 82 -6.30 15.14 -4.46
N GLY A 83 -5.03 15.28 -4.06
CA GLY A 83 -4.57 16.25 -3.06
C GLY A 83 -5.10 15.97 -1.64
N SER A 84 -5.66 14.78 -1.42
CA SER A 84 -6.29 14.37 -0.16
C SER A 84 -6.05 12.89 0.10
N LEU A 85 -5.97 12.51 1.38
CA LEU A 85 -5.85 11.11 1.77
C LEU A 85 -7.16 10.34 1.54
N SER A 86 -8.32 11.03 1.53
CA SER A 86 -9.61 10.38 1.31
C SER A 86 -9.66 9.68 -0.07
N PRO A 87 -10.22 8.47 -0.18
CA PRO A 87 -10.98 7.72 0.82
C PRO A 87 -10.15 6.76 1.69
N TRP A 88 -8.81 6.86 1.68
CA TRP A 88 -7.98 6.12 2.61
C TRP A 88 -8.21 6.61 4.04
N VAL A 89 -8.43 5.66 4.94
CA VAL A 89 -8.64 5.93 6.36
C VAL A 89 -7.33 5.72 7.09
N ARG A 90 -6.83 6.78 7.73
CA ARG A 90 -5.69 6.69 8.64
C ARG A 90 -6.13 6.33 10.05
N THR A 91 -5.43 5.40 10.67
CA THR A 91 -5.62 4.96 12.05
C THR A 91 -4.28 4.70 12.71
N THR A 92 -4.24 4.75 14.04
CA THR A 92 -3.01 4.52 14.82
C THR A 92 -3.20 3.29 15.72
N PRO A 93 -3.14 2.06 15.16
CA PRO A 93 -3.51 0.84 15.87
C PRO A 93 -2.63 0.55 17.08
N TYR A 94 -1.43 1.12 17.15
CA TYR A 94 -0.47 0.94 18.23
C TYR A 94 -0.35 2.15 19.16
N GLY A 95 -1.36 3.03 19.17
CA GLY A 95 -1.37 4.27 19.98
C GLY A 95 -0.75 5.45 19.25
N SER A 96 -0.53 6.57 19.95
CA SER A 96 -0.02 7.80 19.34
C SER A 96 1.47 7.68 18.99
N CYS A 97 1.78 7.46 17.70
CA CYS A 97 3.15 7.48 17.20
C CYS A 97 3.70 8.91 17.22
N SER A 98 5.01 9.04 17.42
CA SER A 98 5.71 10.31 17.25
C SER A 98 6.06 10.51 15.77
N GLY A 99 6.55 11.70 15.40
CA GLY A 99 6.90 11.99 14.00
C GLY A 99 5.70 12.41 13.14
N SER A 100 5.82 12.18 11.84
CA SER A 100 4.87 12.64 10.83
C SER A 100 3.96 11.49 10.40
N ALA A 101 2.70 11.50 10.83
CA ALA A 101 1.71 10.49 10.43
C ALA A 101 1.52 10.44 8.89
N GLY A 102 1.14 9.28 8.36
CA GLY A 102 0.97 9.05 6.92
C GLY A 102 0.07 10.11 6.25
N GLN A 103 0.62 10.89 5.33
CA GLN A 103 -0.07 12.02 4.70
C GLN A 103 0.26 12.13 3.21
N ILE A 104 -0.51 12.95 2.49
CA ILE A 104 -0.20 13.23 1.09
C ILE A 104 1.00 14.18 1.02
N CYS A 105 2.05 13.75 0.33
CA CYS A 105 3.17 14.57 -0.07
C CYS A 105 3.06 14.88 -1.58
N SER A 106 3.33 16.13 -1.94
CA SER A 106 3.13 16.65 -3.31
C SER A 106 4.39 17.34 -3.83
N GLY A 107 4.68 17.24 -5.13
CA GLY A 107 5.78 17.94 -5.81
C GLY A 107 7.06 17.13 -5.92
N SER A 108 8.25 17.77 -5.90
CA SER A 108 9.54 17.10 -6.15
C SER A 108 10.04 16.16 -5.03
N TYR A 109 9.17 15.74 -4.09
CA TYR A 109 9.50 14.84 -2.98
C TYR A 109 9.61 13.36 -3.40
N SER A 110 9.75 13.11 -4.69
CA SER A 110 9.85 11.79 -5.32
C SER A 110 8.55 10.98 -5.26
N PRO A 111 7.45 11.46 -5.90
CA PRO A 111 6.36 10.57 -6.30
C PRO A 111 6.90 9.50 -7.27
N HIS A 112 6.27 8.33 -7.31
CA HIS A 112 6.61 7.31 -8.31
C HIS A 112 5.98 7.68 -9.66
N SER A 113 4.73 8.12 -9.65
CA SER A 113 4.04 8.67 -10.81
C SER A 113 3.25 9.92 -10.43
N GLY A 114 2.83 10.72 -11.41
CA GLY A 114 2.06 11.94 -11.12
C GLY A 114 2.81 12.96 -10.25
N ASN A 115 2.11 13.60 -9.33
CA ASN A 115 2.62 14.66 -8.46
C ASN A 115 2.54 14.30 -6.97
N ASP A 116 1.61 13.43 -6.60
CA ASP A 116 1.26 13.13 -5.22
C ASP A 116 1.64 11.68 -4.87
N HIS A 117 1.90 11.43 -3.60
CA HIS A 117 2.13 10.09 -3.07
C HIS A 117 1.88 10.11 -1.56
N LEU A 118 1.80 8.94 -0.93
CA LEU A 118 1.81 8.87 0.53
C LEU A 118 3.26 8.95 1.04
N CYS A 119 3.48 9.83 2.01
CA CYS A 119 4.70 9.86 2.83
C CYS A 119 4.34 9.59 4.29
N ASP A 120 5.13 8.74 4.95
CA ASP A 120 4.86 8.29 6.32
C ASP A 120 6.13 8.25 7.14
N GLY A 121 6.24 9.16 8.10
CA GLY A 121 7.38 9.31 9.00
C GLY A 121 7.04 8.97 10.45
N SER A 122 6.11 8.03 10.66
CA SER A 122 5.75 7.56 12.00
C SER A 122 6.94 6.91 12.69
N ASN A 123 7.20 7.37 13.93
CA ASN A 123 8.34 7.01 14.75
C ASN A 123 7.90 6.40 16.10
N GLY A 124 8.57 5.34 16.53
CA GLY A 124 8.33 4.65 17.81
C GLY A 124 7.21 3.62 17.73
N CYS A 125 6.24 3.82 16.84
CA CYS A 125 5.25 2.82 16.40
C CYS A 125 4.87 3.01 14.93
N ALA A 126 4.13 2.04 14.38
CA ALA A 126 3.53 2.15 13.06
C ALA A 126 2.14 2.78 13.14
N ASP A 127 1.81 3.69 12.25
CA ASP A 127 0.42 4.01 11.92
C ASP A 127 -0.01 3.24 10.67
N ARG A 128 -1.29 3.38 10.33
CA ARG A 128 -1.94 2.54 9.33
C ARG A 128 -2.83 3.37 8.43
N ILE A 129 -2.70 3.20 7.13
CA ILE A 129 -3.73 3.59 6.16
C ILE A 129 -4.44 2.36 5.63
N SER A 130 -5.74 2.49 5.37
CA SER A 130 -6.54 1.38 4.84
C SER A 130 -7.69 1.82 3.95
N GLN A 131 -8.08 0.96 3.03
CA GLN A 131 -9.29 1.10 2.22
C GLN A 131 -9.99 -0.25 2.14
N GLN A 132 -11.32 -0.24 2.08
CA GLN A 132 -12.12 -1.45 1.97
C GLN A 132 -12.64 -1.63 0.54
N PHE A 133 -12.79 -2.88 0.13
CA PHE A 133 -13.45 -3.25 -1.12
C PHE A 133 -14.30 -4.51 -0.93
N MET A 134 -15.27 -4.71 -1.81
CA MET A 134 -16.10 -5.92 -1.81
C MET A 134 -15.36 -7.05 -2.53
N ALA A 135 -15.09 -8.14 -1.82
CA ALA A 135 -14.51 -9.36 -2.35
C ALA A 135 -15.55 -10.48 -2.53
N THR A 136 -15.27 -11.40 -3.45
CA THR A 136 -16.04 -12.63 -3.67
C THR A 136 -15.16 -13.84 -3.36
N ALA A 137 -15.65 -14.77 -2.57
CA ALA A 137 -14.91 -15.98 -2.21
C ALA A 137 -14.48 -16.77 -3.46
N GLY A 138 -13.23 -17.20 -3.51
CA GLY A 138 -12.63 -17.92 -4.63
C GLY A 138 -12.18 -17.06 -5.81
N GLU A 139 -12.55 -15.78 -5.85
CA GLU A 139 -12.08 -14.85 -6.87
C GLU A 139 -10.63 -14.45 -6.62
N VAL A 140 -9.85 -14.31 -7.70
CA VAL A 140 -8.46 -13.85 -7.64
C VAL A 140 -8.41 -12.34 -7.83
N TYR A 141 -7.78 -11.67 -6.87
CA TYR A 141 -7.48 -10.26 -6.92
C TYR A 141 -5.98 -10.06 -7.12
N VAL A 142 -5.61 -9.13 -8.00
CA VAL A 142 -4.23 -8.73 -8.15
C VAL A 142 -3.99 -7.43 -7.38
N VAL A 143 -3.20 -7.53 -6.31
CA VAL A 143 -2.81 -6.39 -5.47
C VAL A 143 -1.42 -5.93 -5.89
N SER A 144 -1.22 -4.64 -6.15
CA SER A 144 0.13 -4.11 -6.39
C SER A 144 0.33 -2.71 -5.83
N PHE A 145 1.59 -2.33 -5.60
CA PHE A 145 1.98 -1.02 -5.07
C PHE A 145 3.47 -0.76 -5.27
N TRP A 146 3.88 0.50 -5.19
CA TRP A 146 5.27 0.92 -5.19
C TRP A 146 5.67 1.46 -3.82
N LEU A 147 6.79 0.98 -3.29
CA LEU A 147 7.26 1.35 -1.95
C LEU A 147 8.77 1.65 -1.97
N LYS A 148 9.20 2.72 -1.29
CA LYS A 148 10.61 3.00 -0.95
C LYS A 148 10.73 3.56 0.46
N SER A 149 11.93 3.48 1.03
CA SER A 149 12.30 4.26 2.22
C SER A 149 13.05 5.54 1.85
N GLY A 150 13.08 6.51 2.76
CA GLY A 150 13.93 7.69 2.64
C GLY A 150 15.42 7.41 2.82
N SER A 151 15.78 6.43 3.66
CA SER A 151 17.18 6.09 3.95
C SER A 151 17.38 4.60 4.20
N THR A 152 18.66 4.18 4.20
CA THR A 152 19.07 2.83 4.62
C THR A 152 19.47 2.83 6.10
N GLY A 153 19.31 1.70 6.80
CA GLY A 153 19.96 1.49 8.11
C GLY A 153 19.23 1.99 9.38
N SER A 154 17.91 2.18 9.31
CA SER A 154 17.07 2.63 10.44
C SER A 154 16.16 1.51 11.00
N THR A 155 15.53 1.74 12.17
CA THR A 155 14.40 0.88 12.61
C THR A 155 13.22 1.17 11.70
N ILE A 156 12.90 0.18 10.87
CA ILE A 156 11.88 0.28 9.84
C ILE A 156 10.93 -0.91 9.93
N SER A 157 9.67 -0.68 9.60
CA SER A 157 8.77 -1.78 9.27
C SER A 157 7.73 -1.32 8.27
N ALA A 158 7.42 -2.20 7.32
CA ALA A 158 6.27 -2.04 6.44
C ALA A 158 5.56 -3.39 6.34
N LYS A 159 4.23 -3.37 6.52
CA LYS A 159 3.40 -4.57 6.48
C LYS A 159 2.13 -4.28 5.69
N VAL A 160 1.79 -5.20 4.78
CA VAL A 160 0.60 -5.10 3.91
C VAL A 160 -0.29 -6.29 4.16
N THR A 161 -1.56 -6.03 4.48
CA THR A 161 -2.52 -7.06 4.88
C THR A 161 -3.87 -6.95 4.19
N LEU A 162 -4.55 -8.09 4.13
CA LEU A 162 -5.95 -8.25 3.75
C LEU A 162 -6.69 -8.97 4.88
N SER A 163 -7.79 -8.38 5.37
CA SER A 163 -8.61 -8.94 6.45
C SER A 163 -10.07 -8.52 6.37
#